data_AF-A0A2M7LA93-F1
#
_entry.id   AF-A0A2M7LA93-F1
#
_cell.length_a   1.000
_cell.length_b   1.000
_cell.length_c   1.000
_cell.angle_alpha   90.00
_cell.angle_beta   90.00
_cell.angle_gamma   90.00
#
_symmetry.space_group_name_H-M   'P 1'
#
loop_
_entity.id
_entity.type
_entity.pdbx_description
1 polymer ?
#
loop_
_entity_poly.entity_id
_entity_poly.type
_entity_poly.pdbx_seq_one_letter_code
_entity_poly.pdbx_strand_id
1 'polypeptide(L)' 'MQFILLAAAIFYPLNAYAYIGPGLGIGTIGAVLGILGSLVLALIAIIWYPLKRLFKKKRNRNNDASN' A
#
# COMPACT_ATOMS: atom_id res chain seq x y z
N MET A 1 -24.14 -41.69 23.20
CA MET A 1 -24.10 -40.49 24.07
C MET A 1 -22.73 -39.81 24.04
N GLN A 2 -21.62 -40.50 24.35
CA GLN A 2 -20.26 -39.94 24.29
C GLN A 2 -19.90 -39.23 22.97
N PHE A 3 -20.21 -39.87 21.83
CA PHE A 3 -19.92 -39.32 20.49
C PHE A 3 -20.73 -38.06 20.15
N ILE A 4 -21.93 -37.91 20.72
CA ILE A 4 -22.78 -36.74 20.54
C ILE A 4 -22.19 -35.54 21.29
N LEU A 5 -21.65 -35.77 22.49
CA LEU A 5 -20.95 -34.75 23.27
C LEU A 5 -19.66 -34.29 22.59
N LEU A 6 -18.92 -35.21 21.98
CA LEU A 6 -17.71 -34.89 21.23
C LEU A 6 -18.03 -34.05 19.97
N ALA A 7 -19.07 -34.41 19.23
CA ALA A 7 -19.54 -33.63 18.09
C ALA A 7 -19.97 -32.22 18.51
N ALA A 8 -20.73 -32.10 19.61
CA ALA A 8 -21.17 -30.80 20.14
C ALA A 8 -20.00 -29.89 20.56
N ALA A 9 -18.91 -30.45 21.08
CA ALA A 9 -17.71 -29.69 21.48
C ALA A 9 -16.97 -29.08 20.27
N ILE A 10 -16.98 -29.74 19.10
CA ILE A 10 -16.33 -29.25 17.88
C ILE A 10 -17.07 -28.03 17.30
N PHE A 11 -18.40 -27.99 17.47
CA PHE A 11 -19.23 -26.87 17.02
C PHE A 11 -19.34 -25.75 18.06
N TYR A 12 -18.57 -25.79 19.15
CA TYR A 12 -18.59 -24.74 20.15
C TYR A 12 -17.96 -23.45 19.57
N PRO A 13 -18.71 -22.33 19.51
CA PRO A 13 -18.18 -21.10 18.95
C PRO A 13 -17.05 -20.57 19.82
N LEU A 14 -15.85 -20.47 19.25
CA LEU A 14 -14.73 -19.81 19.90
C LEU A 14 -14.94 -18.30 19.85
N ASN A 15 -14.67 -17.62 20.97
CA ASN A 15 -14.72 -16.17 21.02
C ASN A 15 -13.68 -15.58 20.07
N ALA A 16 -14.13 -14.74 19.13
CA ALA A 16 -13.24 -14.01 18.25
C ALA A 16 -12.56 -12.88 19.05
N TYR A 17 -11.27 -13.07 19.37
CA TYR A 17 -10.41 -12.02 19.93
C TYR A 17 -10.01 -11.00 18.85
N ALA A 18 -11.01 -10.37 18.22
CA ALA A 18 -10.82 -9.42 17.12
C ALA A 18 -10.39 -8.01 17.61
N TYR A 19 -10.33 -7.80 18.93
CA TYR A 19 -9.84 -6.54 19.49
C TYR A 19 -8.33 -6.46 19.33
N ILE A 20 -7.92 -5.64 18.38
CA ILE A 20 -6.54 -5.20 18.23
C ILE A 20 -6.45 -3.84 18.93
N GLY A 21 -5.62 -3.74 19.96
CA GLY A 21 -5.45 -2.50 20.74
C GLY A 21 -5.14 -1.28 19.86
N PRO A 22 -5.50 -0.06 20.29
CA PRO A 22 -5.46 1.14 19.45
C PRO A 22 -4.08 1.42 18.85
N GLY A 23 -3.00 1.08 19.56
CA GLY A 23 -1.63 1.22 19.07
C GLY A 23 -1.32 0.33 17.86
N LEU A 24 -1.72 -0.94 17.91
CA LEU A 24 -1.50 -1.88 16.81
C LEU A 24 -2.45 -1.55 15.63
N GLY A 25 -3.69 -1.14 15.91
CA GLY A 25 -4.62 -0.67 14.88
C GLY A 25 -4.08 0.51 14.07
N ILE A 26 -3.68 1.59 14.76
CA ILE A 26 -3.12 2.79 14.11
C ILE A 26 -1.82 2.45 13.36
N GLY A 27 -0.94 1.65 13.96
CA GLY A 27 0.31 1.22 13.30
C GLY A 27 0.06 0.42 12.02
N THR A 28 -0.93 -0.48 12.03
CA THR A 28 -1.28 -1.29 10.85
C THR A 28 -1.85 -0.41 9.74
N ILE A 29 -2.74 0.53 10.06
CA ILE A 29 -3.29 1.49 9.10
C ILE A 29 -2.15 2.34 8.50
N GLY A 30 -1.26 2.86 9.34
CA GLY A 30 -0.11 3.65 8.91
C GLY A 30 0.82 2.88 7.97
N ALA A 31 1.10 1.61 8.27
CA ALA A 31 1.92 0.74 7.43
C ALA A 31 1.27 0.49 6.05
N VAL A 32 -0.03 0.18 6.03
CA VAL A 32 -0.78 -0.03 4.78
C VAL A 32 -0.78 1.25 3.93
N LEU A 33 -1.10 2.39 4.53
CA LEU A 33 -1.09 3.68 3.84
C LEU A 33 0.31 4.06 3.35
N GLY A 34 1.35 3.76 4.14
CA GLY A 34 2.74 3.99 3.75
C GLY A 34 3.15 3.17 2.53
N ILE A 35 2.81 1.89 2.51
CA ILE A 35 3.08 1.00 1.37
C ILE A 35 2.32 1.51 0.13
N LEU A 36 1.01 1.75 0.24
CA LEU A 36 0.21 2.26 -0.87
C LEU A 36 0.73 3.61 -1.38
N GLY A 37 1.05 4.52 -0.47
CA GLY A 37 1.64 5.82 -0.81
C GLY A 37 2.98 5.67 -1.54
N SER A 38 3.85 4.77 -1.08
CA SER A 38 5.13 4.51 -1.75
C SER A 38 4.97 3.93 -3.15
N LEU A 39 3.97 3.07 -3.37
CA LEU A 39 3.66 2.52 -4.70
C LEU A 39 3.20 3.62 -5.67
N VAL A 40 2.30 4.50 -5.22
CA VAL A 40 1.87 5.67 -6.01
C VAL A 40 3.05 6.58 -6.32
N LEU A 41 3.89 6.85 -5.32
CA LEU A 41 5.07 7.69 -5.49
C LEU A 41 6.09 7.08 -6.47
N ALA A 42 6.28 5.76 -6.43
CA ALA A 42 7.13 5.04 -7.38
C ALA A 42 6.60 5.17 -8.82
N LEU A 43 5.29 5.04 -9.02
CA LEU A 43 4.66 5.23 -10.34
C LEU A 43 4.88 6.67 -10.85
N ILE A 44 4.66 7.67 -10.00
CA ILE A 44 4.89 9.08 -10.34
C ILE A 44 6.37 9.31 -10.69
N ALA A 45 7.30 8.74 -9.93
CA ALA A 45 8.74 8.89 -10.17
C ALA A 45 9.15 8.30 -11.53
N ILE A 46 8.59 7.13 -11.89
CA ILE A 46 8.82 6.49 -13.20
C ILE A 46 8.32 7.38 -14.34
N ILE A 47 7.17 8.05 -14.18
CA ILE A 47 6.61 8.96 -15.21
C ILE A 47 7.37 10.29 -15.25
N TRP A 48 7.81 10.81 -14.11
CA TRP A 48 8.47 12.11 -14.02
C TRP A 48 9.84 12.13 -14.70
N TYR A 49 10.60 11.03 -14.60
CA TYR A 49 11.93 10.91 -15.20
C TYR A 49 11.95 11.14 -16.73
N PRO A 50 11.15 10.44 -17.56
CA PRO A 50 11.12 10.67 -19.00
C PRO A 50 10.58 12.06 -19.34
N LEU A 51 9.56 12.53 -18.61
CA LEU A 51 8.97 13.86 -18.84
C LEU A 51 10.01 14.97 -18.66
N LYS A 52 10.73 14.94 -17.54
CA LYS A 52 11.82 15.88 -17.24
C LYS A 52 12.92 15.83 -18.31
N ARG A 53 13.27 14.64 -18.81
CA ARG A 53 14.26 14.46 -19.87
C ARG A 53 13.82 15.12 -21.19
N LEU A 54 12.55 14.97 -21.57
CA LEU A 54 12.01 15.56 -22.79
C LEU A 54 11.95 17.09 -22.74
N PHE A 55 11.57 17.67 -21.61
CA PHE A 55 11.54 19.13 -21.44
C PHE A 55 12.94 19.75 -21.54
N LYS A 56 13.98 19.09 -21.00
CA LYS A 56 15.37 19.58 -21.11
C LYS A 56 15.87 19.61 -22.56
N LYS A 57 15.49 18.62 -23.38
CA LYS A 57 15.87 18.57 -24.81
C LYS A 57 15.23 19.71 -25.63
N LYS A 58 13.99 20.11 -25.31
CA LYS A 58 13.32 21.23 -25.99
C LYS A 58 13.97 22.58 -25.67
N ARG A 59 14.42 22.78 -24.42
CA ARG A 59 15.06 24.05 -24.01
C ARG A 59 16.38 24.31 -24.71
N ASN A 60 17.21 23.28 -24.94
CA ASN A 60 18.49 23.46 -25.63
C ASN A 60 18.32 23.79 -27.12
N ARG A 61 17.36 23.16 -27.81
CA ARG A 61 17.11 23.45 -29.24
C ARG A 61 16.67 24.89 -29.51
N ASN A 62 15.94 25.51 -28.59
CA ASN A 62 15.47 26.88 -28.78
C ASN A 62 16.60 27.92 -28.59
N ASN A 63 17.64 27.59 -27.83
CA ASN A 63 18.80 28.49 -27.64
C ASN A 63 19.78 28.44 -28.82
N ASP A 64 19.82 27.32 -29.56
CA ASP A 64 20.69 27.13 -30.73
C ASP A 64 20.08 27.70 -32.03
N ALA A 65 18.76 27.94 -32.06
CA ALA A 65 18.06 28.50 -33.24
C ALA A 65 17.92 30.04 -33.21
N SER A 66 18.31 30.68 -32.10
CA SER A 66 18.22 32.14 -31.92
C SER A 66 19.60 32.82 -31.79
N ASN A 67 20.69 32.14 -32.15
CA ASN A 67 22.07 32.62 -32.14
C ASN A 67 22.67 32.34 -33.52
#